data_AF-A0A453BB12-F1
#
_entry.id   AF-A0A453BB12-F1
#
_cell.length_a   1.000
_cell.length_b   1.000
_cell.length_c   1.000
_cell.angle_alpha   90.00
_cell.angle_beta   90.00
_cell.angle_gamma   90.00
#
_symmetry.space_group_name_H-M   'P 1'
#
loop_
_entity.id
_entity.type
_entity.pdbx_description
1 polymer ?
#
loop_
_entity_poly.entity_id
_entity_poly.type
_entity_poly.pdbx_seq_one_letter_code
_entity_poly.pdbx_strand_id
1 'polypeptide(L)' 'QSRVVRRAPGERSYHIFYQLCSGASPLHRKKLLLRDANYYNYLKQSSCLRIDGVDDAKRFSSLL' A
#
# COMPACT_ATOMS: atom_id res chain seq x y z
N GLN A 1 -16.32 0.89 -14.58
CA GLN A 1 -15.32 -0.18 -14.33
C GLN A 1 -14.63 0.08 -13.01
N SER A 2 -14.69 -0.83 -12.05
CA SER A 2 -14.11 -0.58 -10.72
C SER A 2 -12.59 -0.82 -10.74
N ARG A 3 -11.82 0.24 -10.50
CA ARG A 3 -10.36 0.20 -10.25
C ARG A 3 -9.99 -0.78 -9.12
N VAL A 4 -10.95 -1.22 -8.30
CA VAL A 4 -10.70 -2.18 -7.23
C VAL A 4 -10.43 -3.59 -7.79
N VAL A 5 -11.00 -3.96 -8.95
CA VAL A 5 -11.08 -5.37 -9.38
C VAL A 5 -10.31 -5.70 -10.68
N ARG A 6 -10.15 -4.74 -11.61
CA ARG A 6 -9.32 -4.91 -12.81
C ARG A 6 -8.24 -3.83 -12.84
N ARG A 7 -6.98 -4.26 -12.88
CA ARG A 7 -5.79 -3.41 -13.01
C ARG A 7 -5.06 -3.80 -14.29
N ALA A 8 -4.51 -2.84 -15.02
CA ALA A 8 -3.61 -3.16 -16.12
C ALA A 8 -2.29 -3.74 -15.57
N PRO A 9 -1.58 -4.61 -16.33
CA PRO A 9 -0.26 -5.09 -15.94
C PRO A 9 0.67 -3.90 -15.66
N GLY A 10 1.24 -3.83 -14.45
CA GLY A 10 2.10 -2.73 -14.02
C GLY A 10 1.41 -1.60 -13.26
N GLU A 11 0.08 -1.62 -13.10
CA GLU A 11 -0.62 -0.63 -12.29
C GLU A 11 -0.70 -1.02 -10.80
N ARG A 12 -0.18 -0.13 -9.95
CA ARG A 12 -0.34 -0.20 -8.50
C ARG A 12 -1.81 -0.01 -8.10
N SER A 13 -2.24 -0.72 -7.04
CA SER A 13 -3.55 -0.50 -6.39
C SER A 13 -3.63 0.89 -5.69
N TYR A 14 -4.68 1.23 -4.95
CA TYR A 14 -4.76 2.58 -4.35
C TYR A 14 -3.55 2.93 -3.47
N HIS A 15 -3.07 4.17 -3.58
CA HIS A 15 -1.84 4.57 -2.91
C HIS A 15 -1.88 4.44 -1.40
N ILE A 16 -3.06 4.66 -0.81
CA ILE A 16 -3.29 4.63 0.64
C ILE A 16 -2.93 3.27 1.28
N PHE A 17 -3.09 2.15 0.57
CA PHE A 17 -2.79 0.84 1.14
C PHE A 17 -1.29 0.66 1.40
N TYR A 18 -0.45 1.10 0.47
CA TYR A 18 1.01 1.02 0.58
C TYR A 18 1.55 2.04 1.60
N GLN A 19 0.95 3.23 1.61
CA GLN A 19 1.23 4.29 2.57
C GLN A 19 0.88 3.85 4.00
N LEU A 20 -0.27 3.21 4.20
CA LEU A 20 -0.66 2.65 5.49
C LEU A 20 0.26 1.52 5.93
N CYS A 21 0.61 0.58 5.04
CA CYS A 21 1.49 -0.55 5.40
C CYS A 21 2.92 -0.08 5.75
N SER A 22 3.41 1.00 5.13
CA SER A 22 4.77 1.52 5.29
C SER A 22 4.88 2.61 6.36
N GLY A 23 3.85 3.45 6.51
CA GLY A 23 3.86 4.64 7.38
C GLY A 23 3.03 4.51 8.66
N ALA A 24 2.26 3.44 8.85
CA ALA A 24 1.53 3.25 10.10
C ALA A 24 2.50 3.04 11.28
N SER A 25 2.20 3.71 12.40
CA SER A 25 2.96 3.54 13.65
C SER A 25 2.91 2.07 14.12
N PRO A 26 3.90 1.59 14.89
CA PRO A 26 3.90 0.22 15.42
C PRO A 26 2.62 -0.11 16.21
N LEU A 27 2.06 0.87 16.92
CA LEU A 27 0.81 0.75 17.65
C LEU A 27 -0.38 0.52 16.71
N HIS A 28 -0.49 1.31 15.63
CA HIS A 28 -1.54 1.15 14.62
C HIS A 28 -1.38 -0.15 13.83
N ARG A 29 -0.14 -0.54 13.50
CA ARG A 29 0.12 -1.83 12.85
C ARG A 29 -0.37 -2.99 13.70
N LYS A 30 -0.13 -2.97 15.01
CA LYS A 30 -0.60 -4.02 15.93
C LYS A 30 -2.12 -4.02 16.09
N LYS A 31 -2.75 -2.83 16.24
CA LYS A 31 -4.21 -2.70 16.37
C LYS A 31 -4.98 -3.15 15.12
N LEU A 32 -4.47 -2.81 13.94
CA LEU A 32 -5.11 -3.10 12.66
C LEU A 32 -4.59 -4.39 11.99
N LEU A 33 -3.72 -5.14 12.68
CA LEU A 33 -3.06 -6.34 12.16
C LEU A 33 -2.41 -6.11 10.78
N LEU A 34 -1.81 -4.92 10.61
CA LEU A 34 -1.16 -4.54 9.36
C LEU A 34 0.16 -5.29 9.21
N ARG A 35 0.34 -5.88 8.03
CA ARG A 35 1.59 -6.48 7.58
C ARG A 35 2.13 -5.72 6.38
N ASP A 36 3.27 -6.17 5.88
CA ASP A 36 3.85 -5.57 4.67
C ASP A 36 2.94 -5.79 3.45
N ALA A 37 3.01 -4.90 2.48
CA ALA A 37 2.13 -4.92 1.31
C ALA A 37 2.18 -6.26 0.54
N ASN A 38 3.32 -6.96 0.54
CA ASN A 38 3.48 -8.29 -0.07
C ASN A 38 2.64 -9.39 0.60
N TYR A 39 2.28 -9.22 1.87
CA TYR A 39 1.44 -10.20 2.58
C TYR A 39 0.02 -10.28 1.99
N TYR A 40 -0.50 -9.16 1.49
CA TYR A 40 -1.86 -9.08 0.98
C TYR A 40 -1.90 -9.49 -0.47
N ASN A 41 -2.57 -10.61 -0.77
CA ASN A 41 -2.72 -11.11 -2.14
C ASN A 41 -3.35 -10.06 -3.07
N TYR A 42 -4.24 -9.24 -2.52
CA TYR A 42 -4.84 -8.08 -3.19
C TYR A 42 -3.81 -7.06 -3.71
N LEU A 43 -2.77 -6.78 -2.93
CA LEU A 43 -1.72 -5.83 -3.31
C LEU A 43 -0.66 -6.52 -4.19
N LYS A 44 -0.35 -7.79 -3.90
CA LYS A 44 0.63 -8.61 -4.62
C LYS A 44 0.28 -8.82 -6.09
N GLN A 45 -1.00 -8.94 -6.43
CA GLN A 45 -1.45 -9.08 -7.83
C GLN A 45 -0.99 -7.95 -8.76
N SER A 46 -0.73 -6.76 -8.22
CA SER A 46 -0.25 -5.63 -9.02
C SER A 46 1.21 -5.77 -9.49
N SER A 47 1.98 -6.70 -8.89
CA SER A 47 3.42 -6.88 -9.11
C SER A 47 4.28 -5.60 -8.94
N CYS A 48 3.68 -4.50 -8.46
CA CYS A 48 4.28 -3.18 -8.31
C CYS A 48 3.97 -2.67 -6.90
N LEU A 49 4.73 -3.17 -5.93
CA LEU A 49 4.55 -2.88 -4.50
C LEU A 49 5.28 -1.61 -4.04
N ARG A 50 6.28 -1.18 -4.81
CA ARG A 50 7.12 -0.01 -4.54
C ARG A 50 7.35 0.74 -5.84
N ILE A 51 7.29 2.07 -5.77
CA ILE A 51 7.64 2.95 -6.90
C ILE A 51 8.97 3.61 -6.56
N ASP A 52 9.93 3.54 -7.47
CA ASP A 52 11.21 4.20 -7.30
C ASP A 52 11.04 5.71 -7.16
N GLY A 53 11.68 6.30 -6.15
CA GLY A 53 11.55 7.72 -5.81
C GLY A 53 10.32 8.08 -4.98
N VAL A 54 9.44 7.13 -4.64
CA VAL A 54 8.29 7.37 -3.75
C VAL A 54 8.53 6.75 -2.38
N ASP A 55 8.56 7.59 -1.35
CA ASP A 55 8.55 7.16 0.04
C ASP A 55 7.10 7.14 0.55
N ASP A 56 6.51 5.95 0.55
CA ASP A 56 5.12 5.72 0.99
C ASP A 56 4.93 6.02 2.50
N ALA A 57 5.96 5.85 3.33
CA ALA A 57 5.89 6.18 4.75
C ALA A 57 5.83 7.70 4.95
N LYS A 58 6.72 8.44 4.27
CA LYS A 58 6.72 9.90 4.29
C LYS A 58 5.44 10.50 3.72
N ARG A 59 4.90 9.90 2.65
CA ARG A 59 3.60 10.30 2.06
C ARG A 59 2.44 10.05 3.02
N PHE A 60 2.47 8.97 3.80
CA PHE A 60 1.47 8.74 4.85
C PHE A 60 1.51 9.84 5.92
N SER A 61 2.69 10.24 6.37
CA SER A 61 2.83 11.35 7.31
C SER A 61 2.34 12.69 6.76
N SER A 62 2.39 12.92 5.45
CA SER A 62 1.85 14.14 4.82
C SER A 62 0.33 14.11 4.59
N LEU A 63 -0.33 12.96 4.81
CA LEU A 63 -1.79 12.81 4.69
C LEU A 63 -2.53 13.06 6.01
N LEU A 64 -1.80 13.08 7.13
CA LEU A 64 -2.28 13.46 8.46
C LEU A 64 -1.89 14.91 8.75
#